data_AF-A0A9E3A882-F1
#
_entry.id   AF-A0A9E3A882-F1
#
_cell.length_a   1.000
_cell.length_b   1.000
_cell.length_c   1.000
_cell.angle_alpha   90.00
_cell.angle_beta   90.00
_cell.angle_gamma   90.00
#
_symmetry.space_group_name_H-M   'P 1'
#
loop_
_entity.id
_entity.type
_entity.pdbx_description
1 polymer ?
#
loop_
_entity_poly.entity_id
_entity_poly.type
_entity_poly.pdbx_seq_one_letter_code
_entity_poly.pdbx_strand_id
1 'polypeptide(L)'
;MGFTAVVRITGAGRLADFRERVRWLLVRDPEAEDYTEHHQDDSLEYRFKPKKGIPFPVFAQASGDFPELKVEAEWSRDGIEGRAVIENGQVVDEERGERSVAGVAVTLAKEGRLELALICERQGDGWIGYAASAERHTYFRYRSGTLELVGPDAADEALEDVAFRLVEEWLWYDEEEAPMERARYEQYGYPVLGANVKSEKLALLRRRTEPYSTLEPQANEVRDAVVAQWLNRS
;
A
#
# COMPACT_ATOMS: atom_id res chain seq x y z
N MET A 1 10.34 4.63 4.62
CA MET A 1 9.74 3.52 5.42
C MET A 1 10.79 2.45 5.71
N GLY A 2 10.58 1.58 6.71
CA GLY A 2 11.55 0.55 7.10
C GLY A 2 11.15 -0.84 6.59
N PHE A 3 12.14 -1.65 6.21
CA PHE A 3 11.94 -3.05 5.85
C PHE A 3 11.80 -3.89 7.13
N THR A 4 10.71 -4.64 7.22
CA THR A 4 10.44 -5.59 8.30
C THR A 4 10.21 -6.98 7.75
N ALA A 5 10.68 -7.99 8.46
CA ALA A 5 10.43 -9.39 8.11
C ALA A 5 10.16 -10.24 9.34
N VAL A 6 9.30 -11.24 9.17
CA VAL A 6 8.99 -12.25 10.17
C VAL A 6 9.21 -13.62 9.53
N VAL A 7 9.93 -14.50 10.21
CA VAL A 7 10.14 -15.88 9.78
C VAL A 7 9.61 -16.81 10.85
N ARG A 8 8.60 -17.61 10.51
CA ARG A 8 7.95 -18.59 11.39
C ARG A 8 8.33 -20.00 11.00
N ILE A 9 8.60 -20.82 12.01
CA ILE A 9 8.94 -22.23 11.85
C ILE A 9 7.91 -23.04 12.61
N THR A 10 7.29 -23.98 11.91
CA THR A 10 6.25 -24.86 12.45
C THR A 10 6.47 -26.29 11.98
N GLY A 11 5.94 -27.27 12.70
CA GLY A 11 6.03 -28.69 12.32
C GLY A 11 6.30 -29.63 13.49
N ALA A 12 6.50 -30.89 13.18
CA ALA A 12 6.56 -31.95 14.18
C ALA A 12 7.95 -32.07 14.82
N GLY A 13 8.10 -31.49 16.02
CA GLY A 13 9.27 -31.70 16.89
C GLY A 13 10.55 -31.03 16.40
N ARG A 14 11.63 -31.13 17.20
CA ARG A 14 12.99 -30.64 16.87
C ARG A 14 13.14 -29.14 16.59
N LEU A 15 12.15 -28.32 16.95
CA LEU A 15 12.26 -26.86 16.92
C LEU A 15 13.50 -26.35 17.67
N ALA A 16 13.81 -26.91 18.84
CA ALA A 16 15.01 -26.54 19.59
C ALA A 16 16.31 -26.81 18.82
N ASP A 17 16.41 -27.93 18.11
CA ASP A 17 17.58 -28.27 17.29
C ASP A 17 17.67 -27.34 16.07
N PHE A 18 16.53 -27.05 15.43
CA PHE A 18 16.43 -26.11 14.31
C PHE A 18 16.91 -24.71 14.72
N ARG A 19 16.48 -24.24 15.89
CA ARG A 19 16.90 -22.97 16.47
C ARG A 19 18.41 -22.89 16.64
N GLU A 20 19.02 -23.89 17.27
CA GLU A 20 20.46 -23.89 17.48
C GLU A 20 21.23 -23.94 16.15
N ARG A 21 20.66 -24.63 15.15
CA ARG A 21 21.20 -24.62 13.78
C ARG A 21 21.14 -23.24 13.14
N VAL A 22 20.00 -22.56 13.19
CA VAL A 22 19.84 -21.20 12.65
C VAL A 22 20.77 -20.22 13.34
N ARG A 23 20.87 -20.27 14.67
CA ARG A 23 21.80 -19.42 15.44
C ARG A 23 23.24 -19.62 15.02
N TRP A 24 23.66 -20.87 14.87
CA TRP A 24 25.01 -21.20 14.43
C TRP A 24 25.30 -20.68 13.01
N LEU A 25 24.32 -20.76 12.11
CA LEU A 25 24.44 -20.25 10.74
C LEU A 25 24.48 -18.72 10.71
N LEU A 26 23.61 -18.03 11.46
CA LEU A 26 23.58 -16.57 11.56
C LEU A 26 24.87 -15.99 12.15
N VAL A 27 25.48 -16.64 13.15
CA VAL A 27 26.78 -16.21 13.70
C VAL A 27 27.90 -16.22 12.65
N ARG A 28 27.77 -17.07 11.63
CA ARG A 28 28.75 -17.22 10.56
C ARG A 28 28.42 -16.41 9.31
N ASP A 29 27.24 -15.81 9.27
CA ASP A 29 26.80 -14.96 8.19
C ASP A 29 27.30 -13.53 8.45
N PRO A 30 28.26 -13.02 7.65
CA PRO A 30 28.78 -11.66 7.79
C PRO A 30 27.73 -10.59 7.48
N GLU A 31 26.60 -10.98 6.90
CA GLU A 31 25.47 -10.12 6.59
C GLU A 31 24.30 -10.29 7.57
N ALA A 32 24.44 -11.10 8.62
CA ALA A 32 23.40 -11.27 9.63
C ALA A 32 23.09 -9.94 10.32
N GLU A 33 21.81 -9.57 10.26
CA GLU A 33 21.29 -8.37 10.90
C GLU A 33 20.64 -8.68 12.24
N ASP A 34 20.44 -7.66 13.07
CA ASP A 34 19.79 -7.80 14.36
C ASP A 34 18.37 -8.38 14.22
N TYR A 35 18.05 -9.31 15.11
CA TYR A 35 16.74 -9.96 15.17
C TYR A 35 16.29 -10.19 16.60
N THR A 36 14.98 -10.40 16.78
CA THR A 36 14.41 -10.90 18.03
C THR A 36 13.79 -12.26 17.81
N GLU A 37 13.86 -13.10 18.83
CA GLU A 37 13.38 -14.47 18.80
C GLU A 37 12.21 -14.64 19.78
N HIS A 38 11.13 -15.27 19.32
CA HIS A 38 9.92 -15.53 20.09
C HIS A 38 9.58 -17.02 19.98
N HIS A 39 9.20 -17.64 21.09
CA HIS A 39 8.91 -19.08 21.13
C HIS A 39 7.49 -19.33 21.60
N GLN A 40 6.82 -20.28 20.98
CA GLN A 40 5.60 -20.90 21.46
C GLN A 40 5.77 -22.42 21.47
N ASP A 41 4.83 -23.15 22.05
CA ASP A 41 4.95 -24.61 22.24
C ASP A 41 5.11 -25.38 20.92
N ASP A 42 4.58 -24.86 19.82
CA ASP A 42 4.55 -25.47 18.48
C ASP A 42 5.22 -24.63 17.39
N SER A 43 5.85 -23.51 17.75
CA SER A 43 6.45 -22.60 16.77
C SER A 43 7.63 -21.78 17.28
N LEU A 44 8.50 -21.42 16.34
CA LEU A 44 9.55 -20.42 16.52
C LEU A 44 9.29 -19.25 15.59
N GLU A 45 9.50 -18.03 16.07
CA GLU A 45 9.36 -16.82 15.26
C GLU A 45 10.59 -15.93 15.41
N TYR A 46 11.15 -15.54 14.28
CA TYR A 46 12.26 -14.59 14.17
C TYR A 46 11.74 -13.30 13.54
N ARG A 47 11.94 -12.15 14.20
CA ARG A 47 11.57 -10.84 13.67
C ARG A 47 12.82 -10.02 13.36
N PHE A 48 12.89 -9.51 12.13
CA PHE A 48 14.01 -8.74 11.61
C PHE A 48 13.57 -7.31 11.25
N LYS A 49 14.51 -6.37 11.33
CA LYS A 49 14.41 -5.05 10.69
C LYS A 49 15.57 -4.87 9.70
N PRO A 50 15.63 -5.68 8.63
CA PRO A 50 16.82 -5.78 7.81
C PRO A 50 17.00 -4.55 6.91
N LYS A 51 18.25 -4.17 6.67
CA LYS A 51 18.68 -3.17 5.68
C LYS A 51 19.02 -3.83 4.35
N LYS A 52 19.53 -5.07 4.37
CA LYS A 52 20.08 -5.78 3.20
C LYS A 52 19.15 -6.87 2.67
N GLY A 53 18.43 -7.57 3.55
CA GLY A 53 17.63 -8.71 3.14
C GLY A 53 17.22 -9.61 4.30
N ILE A 54 16.26 -10.50 4.05
CA ILE A 54 16.00 -11.64 4.92
C ILE A 54 17.12 -12.66 4.67
N PRO A 55 17.70 -13.30 5.70
CA PRO A 55 18.75 -14.31 5.53
C PRO A 55 18.16 -15.65 5.02
N PHE A 56 17.52 -15.63 3.85
CA PHE A 56 16.92 -16.78 3.19
C PHE A 56 17.87 -17.98 3.05
N PRO A 57 19.16 -17.81 2.68
CA PRO A 57 20.08 -18.93 2.58
C PRO A 57 20.25 -19.70 3.90
N VAL A 58 20.23 -19.00 5.04
CA VAL A 58 20.33 -19.63 6.36
C VAL A 58 19.10 -20.49 6.65
N PHE A 59 17.91 -19.96 6.39
CA PHE A 59 16.66 -20.68 6.62
C PHE A 59 16.45 -21.84 5.64
N ALA A 60 16.86 -21.69 4.39
CA ALA A 60 16.85 -22.79 3.42
C ALA A 60 17.84 -23.90 3.81
N GLN A 61 19.05 -23.54 4.24
CA GLN A 61 20.00 -24.53 4.71
C GLN A 61 19.49 -25.28 5.95
N ALA A 62 18.94 -24.56 6.92
CA ALA A 62 18.33 -25.19 8.09
C ALA A 62 17.13 -26.08 7.71
N SER A 63 16.24 -25.62 6.83
CA SER A 63 15.11 -26.42 6.36
C SER A 63 15.53 -27.73 5.68
N GLY A 64 16.68 -27.77 5.00
CA GLY A 64 17.23 -29.01 4.44
C GLY A 64 17.70 -30.02 5.50
N ASP A 65 18.18 -29.53 6.65
CA ASP A 65 18.62 -30.37 7.78
C ASP A 65 17.42 -30.89 8.62
N PHE A 66 16.24 -30.27 8.47
CA PHE A 66 15.01 -30.56 9.21
C PHE A 66 13.79 -30.57 8.27
N PRO A 67 13.68 -31.57 7.37
CA PRO A 67 12.63 -31.64 6.35
C PRO A 67 11.21 -31.76 6.92
N GLU A 68 11.06 -32.15 8.19
CA GLU A 68 9.80 -32.20 8.92
C GLU A 68 9.26 -30.83 9.37
N LEU A 69 10.07 -29.78 9.24
CA LEU A 69 9.74 -28.41 9.62
C LEU A 69 9.50 -27.53 8.39
N LYS A 70 8.44 -26.73 8.47
CA LYS A 70 8.07 -25.72 7.49
C LYS A 70 8.58 -24.37 7.95
N VAL A 71 9.21 -23.63 7.03
CA VAL A 71 9.61 -22.24 7.28
C VAL A 71 8.76 -21.32 6.42
N GLU A 72 8.10 -20.34 7.04
CA GLU A 72 7.31 -19.31 6.37
C GLU A 72 7.93 -17.95 6.66
N ALA A 73 8.41 -17.27 5.62
CA ALA A 73 8.91 -15.92 5.70
C ALA A 73 7.89 -14.95 5.14
N GLU A 74 7.57 -13.90 5.88
CA GLU A 74 6.72 -12.78 5.46
C GLU A 74 7.52 -11.49 5.60
N TRP A 75 7.35 -10.57 4.66
CA TRP A 75 8.01 -9.28 4.72
C TRP A 75 7.22 -8.14 4.13
N SER A 76 7.61 -6.92 4.51
CA SER A 76 7.13 -5.67 3.95
C SER A 76 8.31 -4.72 3.76
N ARG A 77 8.46 -4.15 2.57
CA ARG A 77 9.46 -3.15 2.22
C ARG A 77 8.83 -2.12 1.28
N ASP A 78 8.83 -0.85 1.69
CA ASP A 78 8.37 0.26 0.85
C ASP A 78 6.98 0.03 0.23
N GLY A 79 6.05 -0.55 1.01
CA GLY A 79 4.69 -0.87 0.58
C GLY A 79 4.55 -2.15 -0.26
N ILE A 80 5.65 -2.86 -0.50
CA ILE A 80 5.69 -4.16 -1.18
C ILE A 80 5.76 -5.25 -0.11
N GLU A 81 4.72 -6.06 -0.05
CA GLU A 81 4.68 -7.24 0.82
C GLU A 81 5.16 -8.47 0.06
N GLY A 82 5.63 -9.49 0.76
CA GLY A 82 5.93 -10.76 0.14
C GLY A 82 5.92 -11.88 1.16
N ARG A 83 5.73 -13.09 0.65
CA ARG A 83 5.73 -14.34 1.41
C ARG A 83 6.52 -15.39 0.66
N ALA A 84 7.26 -16.21 1.38
CA ALA A 84 7.90 -17.39 0.85
C ALA A 84 7.74 -18.55 1.84
N VAL A 85 7.52 -19.74 1.31
CA VAL A 85 7.51 -20.98 2.06
C VAL A 85 8.71 -21.82 1.64
N ILE A 86 9.45 -22.31 2.63
CA ILE A 86 10.61 -23.17 2.44
C ILE A 86 10.33 -24.50 3.14
N GLU A 87 10.47 -25.57 2.38
CA GLU A 87 10.36 -26.94 2.86
C GLU A 87 11.50 -27.76 2.28
N ASN A 88 12.13 -28.60 3.12
CA ASN A 88 13.25 -29.46 2.72
C ASN A 88 14.36 -28.68 1.96
N GLY A 89 14.62 -27.46 2.41
CA GLY A 89 15.64 -26.57 1.85
C GLY A 89 15.36 -26.05 0.44
N GLN A 90 14.13 -26.14 -0.03
CA GLN A 90 13.66 -25.57 -1.29
C GLN A 90 12.54 -24.58 -1.04
N VAL A 91 12.53 -23.48 -1.79
CA VAL A 91 11.37 -22.57 -1.84
C VAL A 91 10.27 -23.29 -2.61
N VAL A 92 9.20 -23.65 -1.92
CA VAL A 92 8.07 -24.42 -2.49
C VAL A 92 6.89 -23.52 -2.86
N ASP A 93 6.83 -22.32 -2.29
CA ASP A 93 5.86 -21.28 -2.61
C ASP A 93 6.51 -19.90 -2.43
N GLU A 94 6.25 -18.98 -3.35
CA GLU A 94 6.77 -17.62 -3.29
C GLU A 94 5.75 -16.65 -3.89
N GLU A 95 5.17 -15.83 -3.04
CA GLU A 95 4.34 -14.70 -3.42
C GLU A 95 5.16 -13.43 -3.20
N ARG A 96 5.69 -12.85 -4.28
CA ARG A 96 6.13 -11.46 -4.23
C ARG A 96 4.90 -10.62 -4.47
N GLY A 97 4.47 -9.85 -3.47
CA GLY A 97 3.45 -8.85 -3.69
C GLY A 97 3.92 -7.92 -4.79
N GLU A 98 3.06 -7.70 -5.78
CA GLU A 98 3.15 -6.49 -6.56
C GLU A 98 2.76 -5.33 -5.64
N ARG A 99 3.36 -4.14 -5.83
CA ARG A 99 2.86 -2.94 -5.16
C ARG A 99 1.36 -2.89 -5.44
N SER A 100 0.52 -2.96 -4.39
CA SER A 100 -0.94 -2.89 -4.55
C SER A 100 -1.22 -1.71 -5.45
N VAL A 101 -1.80 -1.96 -6.63
CA VAL A 101 -2.05 -0.90 -7.61
C VAL A 101 -3.05 0.03 -6.95
N ALA A 102 -2.64 1.29 -6.75
CA ALA A 102 -3.51 2.28 -6.17
C ALA A 102 -4.81 2.35 -6.98
N GLY A 103 -5.93 2.11 -6.31
CA GLY A 103 -7.25 2.23 -6.89
C GLY A 103 -7.63 3.70 -6.96
N VAL A 104 -8.22 4.12 -8.07
CA VAL A 104 -8.67 5.49 -8.30
C VAL A 104 -10.18 5.50 -8.51
N ALA A 105 -10.89 6.45 -7.92
CA ALA A 105 -12.29 6.74 -8.21
C ALA A 105 -12.46 8.23 -8.51
N VAL A 106 -13.12 8.55 -9.63
CA VAL A 106 -13.39 9.93 -10.05
C VAL A 106 -14.85 10.08 -10.44
N THR A 107 -15.52 11.04 -9.81
CA THR A 107 -16.91 11.42 -10.03
C THR A 107 -16.98 12.90 -10.37
N LEU A 108 -17.70 13.22 -11.44
CA LEU A 108 -17.95 14.56 -11.91
C LEU A 108 -19.44 14.91 -11.77
N ALA A 109 -19.72 16.14 -11.39
CA ALA A 109 -21.05 16.72 -11.49
C ALA A 109 -21.31 17.22 -12.92
N LYS A 110 -22.42 17.96 -13.08
CA LYS A 110 -22.65 18.78 -14.27
C LYS A 110 -21.48 19.75 -14.49
N GLU A 111 -21.32 20.15 -15.76
CA GLU A 111 -20.35 21.17 -16.15
C GLU A 111 -18.88 20.83 -15.80
N GLY A 112 -18.57 19.53 -15.65
CA GLY A 112 -17.21 19.06 -15.39
C GLY A 112 -16.70 19.35 -13.97
N ARG A 113 -17.56 19.80 -13.04
CA ARG A 113 -17.17 20.04 -11.65
C ARG A 113 -16.73 18.75 -10.98
N LEU A 114 -15.56 18.77 -10.34
CA LEU A 114 -15.05 17.63 -9.58
C LEU A 114 -15.84 17.43 -8.27
N GLU A 115 -16.61 16.34 -8.17
CA GLU A 115 -17.28 15.97 -6.91
C GLU A 115 -16.35 15.18 -6.00
N LEU A 116 -15.69 14.18 -6.57
CA LEU A 116 -14.73 13.36 -5.85
C LEU A 116 -13.67 12.85 -6.82
N ALA A 117 -12.40 13.08 -6.50
CA ALA A 117 -11.30 12.25 -6.94
C ALA A 117 -10.70 11.62 -5.69
N LEU A 118 -10.54 10.30 -5.70
CA LEU A 118 -9.99 9.53 -4.61
C LEU A 118 -8.95 8.58 -5.18
N ILE A 119 -7.82 8.50 -4.50
CA ILE A 119 -6.83 7.44 -4.69
C ILE A 119 -6.59 6.76 -3.35
N CYS A 120 -6.52 5.43 -3.35
CA CYS A 120 -6.10 4.68 -2.16
C CYS A 120 -5.31 3.44 -2.55
N GLU A 121 -4.36 3.08 -1.70
CA GLU A 121 -3.66 1.81 -1.80
C GLU A 121 -3.59 1.12 -0.44
N ARG A 122 -3.44 -0.19 -0.49
CA ARG A 122 -3.40 -1.00 0.71
C ARG A 122 -2.02 -0.87 1.36
N GLN A 123 -2.02 -0.72 2.67
CA GLN A 123 -0.81 -0.65 3.49
C GLN A 123 -1.02 -1.46 4.77
N GLY A 124 -0.42 -2.66 4.81
CA GLY A 124 -0.64 -3.62 5.89
C GLY A 124 -2.12 -4.02 5.99
N ASP A 125 -2.68 -3.87 7.19
CA ASP A 125 -4.07 -4.17 7.53
C ASP A 125 -5.05 -3.03 7.23
N GLY A 126 -4.58 -1.93 6.64
CA GLY A 126 -5.37 -0.75 6.36
C GLY A 126 -5.13 -0.16 4.98
N TRP A 127 -5.65 1.03 4.78
CA TRP A 127 -5.54 1.80 3.55
C TRP A 127 -5.03 3.21 3.87
N ILE A 128 -4.27 3.75 2.92
CA ILE A 128 -3.88 5.15 2.93
C ILE A 128 -4.32 5.77 1.62
N GLY A 129 -4.59 7.07 1.63
CA GLY A 129 -5.05 7.72 0.43
C GLY A 129 -5.19 9.22 0.51
N TYR A 130 -5.67 9.75 -0.60
CA TYR A 130 -5.92 11.16 -0.80
C TYR A 130 -7.25 11.34 -1.52
N ALA A 131 -8.02 12.33 -1.08
CA ALA A 131 -9.28 12.69 -1.71
C ALA A 131 -9.32 14.19 -1.98
N ALA A 132 -9.85 14.56 -3.15
CA ALA A 132 -10.06 15.93 -3.58
C ALA A 132 -11.48 16.10 -4.14
N SER A 133 -12.02 17.29 -3.95
CA SER A 133 -13.22 17.82 -4.57
C SER A 133 -12.86 19.18 -5.17
N ALA A 134 -13.77 19.83 -5.88
CA ALA A 134 -13.49 21.15 -6.46
C ALA A 134 -13.06 22.22 -5.45
N GLU A 135 -13.34 22.04 -4.15
CA GLU A 135 -13.16 23.06 -3.11
C GLU A 135 -12.18 22.68 -2.00
N ARG A 136 -11.97 21.38 -1.78
CA ARG A 136 -11.19 20.87 -0.65
C ARG A 136 -10.50 19.57 -1.00
N HIS A 137 -9.42 19.30 -0.28
CA HIS A 137 -8.76 18.01 -0.30
C HIS A 137 -8.39 17.55 1.12
N THR A 138 -8.08 16.26 1.26
CA THR A 138 -7.62 15.67 2.51
C THR A 138 -6.76 14.45 2.20
N TYR A 139 -5.77 14.20 3.05
CA TYR A 139 -5.18 12.89 3.17
C TYR A 139 -6.04 12.05 4.12
N PHE A 140 -5.92 10.73 4.05
CA PHE A 140 -6.62 9.86 4.98
C PHE A 140 -5.90 8.55 5.25
N ARG A 141 -6.24 7.97 6.40
CA ARG A 141 -5.96 6.57 6.74
C ARG A 141 -7.27 5.87 7.06
N TYR A 142 -7.39 4.62 6.65
CA TYR A 142 -8.55 3.80 6.98
C TYR A 142 -8.09 2.46 7.52
N ARG A 143 -8.47 2.14 8.76
CA ARG A 143 -8.13 0.87 9.41
C ARG A 143 -9.31 0.41 10.26
N SER A 144 -9.61 -0.89 10.18
CA SER A 144 -10.64 -1.54 11.00
C SER A 144 -11.98 -0.78 11.02
N GLY A 145 -12.46 -0.33 9.86
CA GLY A 145 -13.73 0.40 9.76
C GLY A 145 -13.69 1.88 10.12
N THR A 146 -12.52 2.41 10.51
CA THR A 146 -12.38 3.79 10.99
C THR A 146 -11.59 4.62 9.99
N LEU A 147 -12.16 5.75 9.56
CA LEU A 147 -11.49 6.74 8.73
C LEU A 147 -10.90 7.87 9.60
N GLU A 148 -9.60 8.06 9.47
CA GLU A 148 -8.86 9.19 10.01
C GLU A 148 -8.54 10.17 8.88
N LEU A 149 -8.94 11.43 9.04
CA LEU A 149 -8.61 12.51 8.11
C LEU A 149 -7.32 13.18 8.57
N VAL A 150 -6.37 13.33 7.65
CA VAL A 150 -5.04 13.88 7.92
C VAL A 150 -4.91 15.19 7.15
N GLY A 151 -4.60 16.26 7.88
CA GLY A 151 -4.32 17.57 7.31
C GLY A 151 -2.95 17.63 6.64
N PRO A 152 -2.70 18.62 5.77
CA PRO A 152 -1.45 18.72 5.00
C PRO A 152 -0.21 18.80 5.89
N ASP A 153 -0.27 19.52 7.01
CA ASP A 153 0.86 19.67 7.95
C ASP A 153 1.21 18.37 8.72
N ALA A 154 0.35 17.35 8.63
CA ALA A 154 0.50 16.07 9.32
C ALA A 154 0.66 14.89 8.33
N ALA A 155 0.70 15.15 7.03
CA ALA A 155 0.94 14.13 6.02
C ALA A 155 2.40 13.64 6.11
N ASP A 156 2.59 12.32 5.99
CA ASP A 156 3.93 11.75 5.83
C ASP A 156 4.20 11.43 4.36
N GLU A 157 5.46 11.10 4.07
CA GLU A 157 5.97 10.80 2.73
C GLU A 157 5.08 9.79 1.96
N ALA A 158 4.55 8.77 2.63
CA ALA A 158 3.70 7.78 1.99
C ALA A 158 2.34 8.34 1.55
N LEU A 159 1.76 9.26 2.34
CA LEU A 159 0.53 9.96 1.96
C LEU A 159 0.77 10.94 0.80
N GLU A 160 1.90 11.64 0.82
CA GLU A 160 2.29 12.55 -0.26
C GLU A 160 2.51 11.80 -1.58
N ASP A 161 3.24 10.68 -1.56
CA ASP A 161 3.48 9.83 -2.73
C ASP A 161 2.18 9.30 -3.37
N VAL A 162 1.19 8.98 -2.55
CA VAL A 162 -0.14 8.56 -3.03
C VAL A 162 -0.88 9.75 -3.66
N ALA A 163 -0.86 10.91 -3.01
CA ALA A 163 -1.51 12.11 -3.54
C ALA A 163 -0.88 12.58 -4.86
N PHE A 164 0.46 12.60 -4.97
CA PHE A 164 1.17 13.02 -6.18
C PHE A 164 0.75 12.19 -7.38
N ARG A 165 0.60 10.88 -7.25
CA ARG A 165 0.13 10.02 -8.35
C ARG A 165 -1.27 10.40 -8.87
N LEU A 166 -2.18 10.79 -7.98
CA LEU A 166 -3.49 11.26 -8.41
C LEU A 166 -3.39 12.62 -9.08
N VAL A 167 -2.65 13.55 -8.48
CA VAL A 167 -2.52 14.92 -9.02
C VAL A 167 -1.83 14.91 -10.38
N GLU A 168 -0.69 14.23 -10.51
CA GLU A 168 0.06 14.13 -11.74
C GLU A 168 -0.74 13.53 -12.90
N GLU A 169 -1.65 12.60 -12.63
CA GLU A 169 -2.39 11.91 -13.70
C GLU A 169 -3.78 12.52 -13.95
N TRP A 170 -4.47 13.00 -12.91
CA TRP A 170 -5.89 13.33 -12.98
C TRP A 170 -6.21 14.81 -12.75
N LEU A 171 -5.46 15.52 -11.93
CA LEU A 171 -5.89 16.82 -11.39
C LEU A 171 -4.96 17.97 -11.78
N TRP A 172 -5.50 19.17 -11.75
CA TRP A 172 -4.74 20.42 -11.74
C TRP A 172 -5.49 21.46 -10.91
N TYR A 173 -4.77 22.34 -10.24
CA TYR A 173 -5.34 23.36 -9.37
C TYR A 173 -5.41 24.74 -10.03
N ASP A 174 -6.37 25.57 -9.66
CA ASP A 174 -6.50 26.92 -10.22
C ASP A 174 -5.39 27.89 -9.81
N GLU A 175 -4.62 27.59 -8.78
CA GLU A 175 -3.41 28.31 -8.43
C GLU A 175 -2.24 28.01 -9.38
N GLU A 176 -2.33 26.93 -10.18
CA GLU A 176 -1.30 26.56 -11.14
C GLU A 176 -1.35 27.41 -12.43
N GLU A 177 -0.16 27.65 -12.99
CA GLU A 177 0.00 28.20 -14.34
C GLU A 177 -0.27 27.12 -15.41
N ALA A 178 -1.56 26.86 -15.67
CA ALA A 178 -2.00 25.88 -16.67
C ALA A 178 -2.78 26.52 -17.84
N PRO A 179 -2.13 27.34 -18.71
CA PRO A 179 -2.83 28.10 -19.76
C PRO A 179 -3.57 27.20 -20.77
N MET A 180 -3.00 26.02 -21.07
CA MET A 180 -3.64 25.05 -21.97
C MET A 180 -4.92 24.48 -21.35
N GLU A 181 -4.90 24.13 -20.07
CA GLU A 181 -6.08 23.61 -19.36
C GLU A 181 -7.18 24.65 -19.28
N ARG A 182 -6.85 25.90 -18.94
CA ARG A 182 -7.81 27.01 -18.91
C ARG A 182 -8.49 27.23 -20.26
N ALA A 183 -7.72 27.24 -21.35
CA ALA A 183 -8.27 27.39 -22.70
C ALA A 183 -9.21 26.22 -23.07
N ARG A 184 -8.91 24.99 -22.62
CA ARG A 184 -9.78 23.83 -22.84
C ARG A 184 -11.08 23.94 -22.06
N TYR A 185 -11.02 24.34 -20.79
CA TYR A 185 -12.21 24.57 -19.96
C TYR A 185 -13.11 25.66 -20.54
N GLU A 186 -12.52 26.78 -20.98
CA GLU A 186 -13.24 27.85 -21.68
C GLU A 186 -13.92 27.33 -22.97
N GLN A 187 -13.20 26.56 -23.79
CA GLN A 187 -13.75 25.93 -24.99
C GLN A 187 -14.94 25.00 -24.68
N TYR A 188 -14.93 24.35 -23.52
CA TYR A 188 -16.01 23.47 -23.07
C TYR A 188 -17.15 24.22 -22.40
N GLY A 189 -17.00 25.52 -22.13
CA GLY A 189 -17.95 26.32 -21.36
C GLY A 189 -18.00 25.95 -19.89
N TYR A 190 -16.90 25.43 -19.32
CA TYR A 190 -16.82 24.97 -17.94
C TYR A 190 -16.04 25.96 -17.07
N PRO A 191 -16.48 26.18 -15.82
CA PRO A 191 -15.74 27.02 -14.89
C PRO A 191 -14.46 26.31 -14.42
N VAL A 192 -13.43 27.11 -14.15
CA VAL A 192 -12.24 26.66 -13.40
C VAL A 192 -12.51 26.88 -11.92
N LEU A 193 -12.33 25.84 -11.11
CA LEU A 193 -12.55 25.82 -9.65
C LEU A 193 -11.24 25.48 -8.92
N GLY A 194 -11.25 25.34 -7.60
CA GLY A 194 -10.02 25.07 -6.82
C GLY A 194 -9.26 23.84 -7.33
N ALA A 195 -9.93 22.70 -7.46
CA ALA A 195 -9.40 21.50 -8.10
C ALA A 195 -10.20 21.12 -9.34
N ASN A 196 -9.50 20.80 -10.43
CA ASN A 196 -10.08 20.50 -11.73
C ASN A 196 -9.52 19.20 -12.28
N VAL A 197 -10.29 18.51 -13.12
CA VAL A 197 -9.79 17.32 -13.83
C VAL A 197 -9.05 17.76 -15.08
N LYS A 198 -7.87 17.18 -15.36
CA LYS A 198 -7.11 17.46 -16.58
C LYS A 198 -7.97 17.22 -17.82
N SER A 199 -7.86 18.10 -18.80
CA SER A 199 -8.74 18.17 -19.98
C SER A 199 -8.79 16.86 -20.77
N GLU A 200 -7.68 16.12 -20.84
CA GLU A 200 -7.61 14.78 -21.43
C GLU A 200 -8.53 13.79 -20.69
N LYS A 201 -8.41 13.71 -19.36
CA LYS A 201 -9.24 12.83 -18.53
C LYS A 201 -10.68 13.28 -18.53
N LEU A 202 -10.94 14.58 -18.48
CA LEU A 202 -12.28 15.15 -18.58
C LEU A 202 -12.95 14.75 -19.90
N ALA A 203 -12.23 14.78 -21.03
CA ALA A 203 -12.77 14.35 -22.32
C ALA A 203 -13.15 12.86 -22.33
N LEU A 204 -12.41 12.01 -21.61
CA LEU A 204 -12.76 10.59 -21.41
C LEU A 204 -14.02 10.43 -20.55
N LEU A 205 -14.11 11.17 -19.44
CA LEU A 205 -15.20 11.06 -18.48
C LEU A 205 -16.53 11.61 -19.02
N ARG A 206 -16.50 12.69 -19.81
CA ARG A 206 -17.72 13.30 -20.39
C ARG A 206 -18.51 12.37 -21.30
N ARG A 207 -17.88 11.29 -21.81
CA ARG A 207 -18.54 10.29 -22.67
C ARG A 207 -19.16 9.15 -21.86
N ARG A 208 -18.95 9.13 -20.54
CA ARG A 208 -19.45 8.07 -19.64
C ARG A 208 -20.70 8.55 -18.94
N THR A 209 -21.62 7.62 -18.70
CA THR A 209 -22.80 7.80 -17.85
C THR A 209 -22.53 7.43 -16.39
N GLU A 210 -21.49 6.64 -16.12
CA GLU A 210 -21.14 6.15 -14.79
C GLU A 210 -19.81 6.76 -14.30
N PRO A 211 -19.63 6.93 -12.96
CA PRO A 211 -18.36 7.32 -12.38
C PRO A 211 -17.21 6.42 -12.83
N TYR A 212 -16.01 6.99 -12.95
CA TYR A 212 -14.82 6.20 -13.22
C TYR A 212 -14.30 5.58 -11.93
N SER A 213 -14.01 4.28 -11.96
CA SER A 213 -13.37 3.62 -10.82
C SER A 213 -12.52 2.44 -11.26
N THR A 214 -11.34 2.32 -10.67
CA THR A 214 -10.48 1.13 -10.66
C THR A 214 -10.36 0.55 -9.25
N LEU A 215 -11.22 0.97 -8.31
CA LEU A 215 -11.21 0.44 -6.96
C LEU A 215 -11.54 -1.04 -6.96
N GLU A 216 -10.71 -1.82 -6.28
CA GLU A 216 -11.04 -3.19 -5.95
C GLU A 216 -12.25 -3.24 -4.98
N PRO A 217 -13.00 -4.35 -4.93
CA PRO A 217 -14.18 -4.47 -4.07
C PRO A 217 -13.95 -4.07 -2.62
N GLN A 218 -12.79 -4.40 -2.05
CA GLN A 218 -12.41 -4.09 -0.66
C GLN A 218 -12.18 -2.59 -0.42
N ALA A 219 -11.81 -1.83 -1.45
CA ALA A 219 -11.59 -0.39 -1.35
C ALA A 219 -12.90 0.43 -1.42
N ASN A 220 -14.03 -0.20 -1.76
CA ASN A 220 -15.32 0.50 -1.79
C ASN A 220 -15.74 1.00 -0.39
N GLU A 221 -15.45 0.25 0.67
CA GLU A 221 -15.73 0.69 2.04
C GLU A 221 -14.96 1.96 2.41
N VAL A 222 -13.71 2.08 1.94
CA VAL A 222 -12.88 3.27 2.12
C VAL A 222 -13.52 4.47 1.43
N ARG A 223 -13.94 4.30 0.17
CA ARG A 223 -14.62 5.35 -0.59
C ARG A 223 -15.90 5.79 0.11
N ASP A 224 -16.72 4.83 0.54
CA ASP A 224 -18.00 5.11 1.18
C ASP A 224 -17.81 5.84 2.52
N ALA A 225 -16.78 5.48 3.29
CA ALA A 225 -16.41 6.21 4.51
C ALA A 225 -15.95 7.65 4.20
N VAL A 226 -15.12 7.86 3.19
CA VAL A 226 -14.68 9.20 2.76
C VAL A 226 -15.86 10.05 2.31
N VAL A 227 -16.78 9.48 1.53
CA VAL A 227 -18.00 10.17 1.10
C VAL A 227 -18.86 10.56 2.30
N ALA A 228 -19.10 9.63 3.22
CA ALA A 228 -19.94 9.85 4.39
C ALA A 228 -19.36 10.88 5.36
N GLN A 229 -18.06 10.82 5.65
CA GLN A 229 -17.44 11.61 6.72
C GLN A 229 -16.80 12.90 6.23
N TRP A 230 -16.24 12.94 5.02
CA TRP A 230 -15.52 14.10 4.51
C TRP A 230 -16.32 14.85 3.45
N LEU A 231 -16.83 14.16 2.43
CA LEU A 231 -17.51 14.83 1.33
C LEU A 231 -18.88 15.41 1.73
N ASN A 232 -19.61 14.71 2.61
CA ASN A 232 -20.93 15.14 3.08
C ASN A 232 -20.90 16.02 4.34
N ARG A 233 -19.71 16.37 4.85
CA ARG A 233 -19.61 17.39 5.91
C ARG A 233 -19.91 18.76 5.33
N SER A 234 -21.01 19.35 5.82
CA SER A 234 -21.44 20.74 5.59
C SER A 234 -20.49 21.73 6.24
#